data_AF-A0A2X1LC48-F1
#
_entry.id   AF-A0A2X1LC48-F1
#
_cell.length_a   1.000
_cell.length_b   1.000
_cell.length_c   1.000
_cell.angle_alpha   90.00
_cell.angle_beta   90.00
_cell.angle_gamma   90.00
#
_symmetry.space_group_name_H-M   'P 1'
#
loop_
_entity.id
_entity.type
_entity.pdbx_description
1 polymer ?
#
loop_
_entity_poly.entity_id
_entity_poly.type
_entity_poly.pdbx_seq_one_letter_code
_entity_poly.pdbx_strand_id
1 'polypeptide(L)'
;MEKSQIVTTDALSENESDLLQPEGPPFHLCAFCHAWHCLNGYAAAQGVMVWLPDLHPASVVALNARALQEIFSDNRQRVRQGRAVLNALVQNRLAVEEKFRTWRPADFADALRRWPPAQRKTLREKMDGVALILLPDSFPDKKYVM
;
A
#
# COMPACT_ATOMS: atom_id res chain seq x y z
N MET A 1 33.10 4.74 -16.05
CA MET A 1 31.74 5.07 -15.59
C MET A 1 31.86 6.25 -14.67
N GLU A 2 31.49 7.42 -15.17
CA GLU A 2 31.57 8.69 -14.44
C GLU A 2 30.38 8.75 -13.46
N LYS A 3 30.67 8.86 -12.16
CA LYS A 3 29.64 9.01 -11.14
C LYS A 3 29.12 10.44 -11.24
N SER A 4 27.88 10.62 -11.64
CA SER A 4 27.17 11.91 -11.55
C SER A 4 27.10 12.30 -10.07
N GLN A 5 27.98 13.19 -9.63
CA GLN A 5 27.88 13.85 -8.34
C GLN A 5 26.86 14.98 -8.48
N ILE A 6 26.00 15.15 -7.47
CA ILE A 6 25.15 16.33 -7.37
C ILE A 6 26.07 17.45 -6.89
N VAL A 7 26.49 18.33 -7.81
CA VAL A 7 27.53 19.33 -7.56
C VAL A 7 26.95 20.63 -6.96
N THR A 8 25.63 20.81 -6.94
CA THR A 8 25.00 22.07 -6.50
C THR A 8 23.69 21.81 -5.76
N THR A 9 23.37 22.70 -4.81
CA THR A 9 22.07 22.78 -4.11
C THR A 9 21.31 24.04 -4.54
N ASP A 10 21.64 24.59 -5.71
CA ASP A 10 21.03 25.81 -6.19
C ASP A 10 19.55 25.57 -6.52
N ALA A 11 18.76 26.63 -6.50
CA ALA A 11 17.38 26.56 -6.97
C ALA A 11 17.34 26.10 -8.43
N LEU A 12 16.43 25.19 -8.75
CA LEU A 12 16.21 24.72 -10.12
C LEU A 12 15.92 25.91 -11.04
N SER A 13 16.45 25.87 -12.26
CA SER A 13 16.04 26.83 -13.28
C SER A 13 14.55 26.66 -13.64
N GLU A 14 13.93 27.67 -14.24
CA GLU A 14 12.52 27.61 -14.66
C GLU A 14 12.27 26.41 -15.59
N ASN A 15 13.18 26.17 -16.53
CA ASN A 15 13.10 25.02 -17.45
C ASN A 15 13.18 23.67 -16.74
N GLU A 16 14.02 23.53 -15.71
CA GLU A 16 14.11 22.30 -14.92
C GLU A 16 12.90 22.11 -14.01
N SER A 17 12.36 23.20 -13.49
CA SER A 17 11.14 23.20 -12.69
C SER A 17 9.94 22.76 -13.54
N ASP A 18 9.84 23.24 -14.79
CA ASP A 18 8.79 22.86 -15.73
C ASP A 18 8.86 21.38 -16.11
N LEU A 19 10.06 20.79 -16.24
CA LEU A 19 10.23 19.35 -16.47
C LEU A 19 9.77 18.48 -15.29
N LEU A 20 9.69 19.04 -14.08
CA LEU A 20 9.19 18.35 -12.89
C LEU A 20 7.69 18.59 -12.65
N GLN A 21 7.06 19.50 -13.40
CA GLN A 21 5.62 19.70 -13.31
C GLN A 21 4.91 18.48 -13.93
N PRO A 22 4.04 17.79 -13.17
CA PRO A 22 3.30 16.68 -13.72
C PRO A 22 2.38 17.16 -14.85
N GLU A 23 2.49 16.52 -16.01
CA GLU A 23 1.59 16.70 -17.15
C GLU A 23 0.16 16.25 -16.76
N GLY A 24 -0.65 17.19 -16.28
CA GLY A 24 -2.07 16.99 -15.97
C GLY A 24 -2.49 17.31 -14.53
N PRO A 25 -3.81 17.31 -14.24
CA PRO A 25 -4.30 17.56 -12.89
C PRO A 25 -3.80 16.47 -11.93
N PRO A 26 -3.45 16.83 -10.68
CA PRO A 26 -3.00 15.85 -9.70
C PRO A 26 -4.10 14.80 -9.46
N PHE A 27 -3.75 13.53 -9.59
CA PHE A 27 -4.65 12.45 -9.19
C PHE A 27 -4.69 12.38 -7.66
N HIS A 28 -5.90 12.39 -7.09
CA HIS A 28 -6.07 12.30 -5.63
C HIS A 28 -6.20 10.84 -5.20
N LEU A 29 -5.18 10.30 -4.54
CA LEU A 29 -5.26 8.99 -3.89
C LEU A 29 -5.70 9.16 -2.44
N CYS A 30 -6.61 8.30 -1.97
CA CYS A 30 -6.84 8.15 -0.54
C CYS A 30 -5.63 7.49 0.12
N ALA A 31 -5.53 7.59 1.45
CA ALA A 31 -4.40 7.03 2.20
C ALA A 31 -4.22 5.51 2.01
N PHE A 32 -5.32 4.78 1.79
CA PHE A 32 -5.28 3.34 1.50
C PHE A 32 -4.65 3.05 0.14
N CYS A 33 -5.12 3.73 -0.92
CA CYS A 33 -4.55 3.57 -2.26
C CYS A 33 -3.08 3.99 -2.28
N HIS A 34 -2.73 5.09 -1.59
CA HIS A 34 -1.34 5.51 -1.48
C HIS A 34 -0.47 4.43 -0.82
N ALA A 35 -0.93 3.79 0.26
CA ALA A 35 -0.17 2.72 0.90
C ALA A 35 0.07 1.51 -0.01
N TRP A 36 -0.88 1.17 -0.89
CA TRP A 36 -0.70 0.14 -1.92
C TRP A 36 0.39 0.49 -2.93
N HIS A 37 0.57 1.77 -3.24
CA HIS A 37 1.65 2.25 -4.11
C HIS A 37 2.99 2.43 -3.38
N CYS A 38 2.98 2.48 -2.04
CA CYS A 38 4.15 2.73 -1.21
C CYS A 38 4.28 1.66 -0.11
N LEU A 39 4.53 0.41 -0.52
CA LEU A 39 4.57 -0.76 0.37
C LEU A 39 5.70 -0.70 1.43
N ASN A 40 6.74 0.11 1.21
CA ASN A 40 7.79 0.39 2.19
C ASN A 40 7.52 1.67 3.02
N GLY A 41 6.37 2.33 2.82
CA GLY A 41 5.96 3.49 3.60
C GLY A 41 5.40 3.11 4.97
N TYR A 42 5.35 4.08 5.89
CA TYR A 42 4.93 3.87 7.28
C TYR A 42 3.60 3.12 7.40
N ALA A 43 2.55 3.59 6.71
CA ALA A 43 1.22 2.99 6.83
C ALA A 43 1.21 1.52 6.38
N ALA A 44 1.86 1.22 5.26
CA ALA A 44 1.97 -0.13 4.74
C ALA A 44 2.81 -1.03 5.66
N ALA A 45 3.88 -0.51 6.28
CA ALA A 45 4.72 -1.28 7.20
C ALA A 45 3.97 -1.81 8.44
N GLN A 46 2.90 -1.13 8.86
CA GLN A 46 2.01 -1.61 9.93
C GLN A 46 0.92 -2.57 9.44
N GLY A 47 0.77 -2.70 8.11
CA GLY A 47 -0.17 -3.61 7.47
C GLY A 47 0.38 -5.01 7.26
N VAL A 48 -0.41 -5.83 6.60
CA VAL A 48 -0.05 -7.21 6.22
C VAL A 48 -0.42 -7.49 4.78
N MET A 49 0.42 -8.27 4.09
CA MET A 49 0.10 -8.83 2.78
C MET A 49 -0.76 -10.10 2.96
N VAL A 50 -1.83 -10.20 2.18
CA VAL A 50 -2.82 -11.30 2.22
C VAL A 50 -3.12 -11.82 0.82
N TRP A 51 -3.70 -13.03 0.73
CA TRP A 51 -4.09 -13.65 -0.53
C TRP A 51 -5.61 -13.63 -0.68
N LEU A 52 -6.14 -12.83 -1.61
CA LEU A 52 -7.56 -12.60 -1.88
C LEU A 52 -7.81 -12.61 -3.41
N PRO A 53 -7.73 -13.78 -4.07
CA PRO A 53 -7.74 -13.88 -5.53
C PRO A 53 -9.10 -13.56 -6.14
N ASP A 54 -10.18 -13.75 -5.38
CA ASP A 54 -11.55 -13.54 -5.84
C ASP A 54 -12.03 -12.09 -5.64
N LEU A 55 -11.21 -11.22 -5.04
CA LEU A 55 -11.56 -9.83 -4.78
C LEU A 55 -10.75 -8.86 -5.64
N HIS A 56 -11.48 -7.99 -6.34
CA HIS A 56 -10.86 -6.88 -7.03
C HIS A 56 -10.15 -5.95 -6.03
N PRO A 57 -8.95 -5.41 -6.33
CA PRO A 57 -8.19 -4.56 -5.40
C PRO A 57 -8.98 -3.38 -4.85
N ALA A 58 -9.82 -2.74 -5.68
CA ALA A 58 -10.70 -1.65 -5.23
C ALA A 58 -11.70 -2.10 -4.15
N SER A 59 -12.24 -3.32 -4.26
CA SER A 59 -13.12 -3.89 -3.25
C SER A 59 -12.37 -4.20 -1.95
N VAL A 60 -11.14 -4.69 -2.04
CA VAL A 60 -10.29 -4.91 -0.86
C VAL A 60 -10.02 -3.60 -0.13
N VAL A 61 -9.65 -2.54 -0.86
CA VAL A 61 -9.44 -1.20 -0.30
C VAL A 61 -10.72 -0.68 0.37
N ALA A 62 -11.87 -0.77 -0.30
CA ALA A 62 -13.14 -0.32 0.25
C ALA A 62 -13.55 -1.09 1.52
N LEU A 63 -13.37 -2.42 1.53
CA LEU A 63 -13.65 -3.25 2.70
C LEU A 63 -12.73 -2.94 3.88
N ASN A 64 -11.43 -2.79 3.61
CA ASN A 64 -10.46 -2.44 4.64
C ASN A 64 -10.73 -1.05 5.22
N ALA A 65 -11.00 -0.06 4.37
CA ALA A 65 -11.37 1.29 4.79
C ALA A 65 -12.64 1.28 5.65
N ARG A 66 -13.68 0.59 5.20
CA ARG A 66 -14.93 0.49 5.95
C ARG A 66 -14.71 -0.19 7.30
N ALA A 67 -13.97 -1.29 7.35
CA ALA A 67 -13.68 -1.99 8.60
C ALA A 67 -12.95 -1.08 9.60
N LEU A 68 -11.97 -0.29 9.14
CA LEU A 68 -11.25 0.65 10.03
C LEU A 68 -12.14 1.82 10.46
N GLN A 69 -13.00 2.37 9.59
CA GLN A 69 -14.00 3.38 9.99
C GLN A 69 -14.91 2.88 11.11
N GLU A 70 -15.36 1.63 11.02
CA GLU A 70 -16.18 1.00 12.07
C GLU A 70 -15.37 0.81 13.37
N ILE A 71 -14.08 0.47 13.28
CA ILE A 71 -13.18 0.31 14.45
C ILE A 71 -12.92 1.65 15.17
N PHE A 72 -12.86 2.76 14.44
CA PHE A 72 -12.68 4.10 15.02
C PHE A 72 -13.99 4.79 15.43
N SER A 73 -15.13 4.10 15.29
CA SER A 73 -16.43 4.60 15.76
C SER A 73 -16.54 4.57 17.29
N ASP A 74 -17.32 5.49 17.85
CA ASP A 74 -17.68 5.47 19.29
C ASP A 74 -18.74 4.41 19.63
N ASN A 75 -19.34 3.75 18.63
CA ASN A 75 -20.34 2.70 18.83
C ASN A 75 -19.67 1.32 18.99
N ARG A 76 -19.78 0.72 20.19
CA ARG A 76 -19.17 -0.57 20.51
C ARG A 76 -19.60 -1.73 19.59
N GLN A 77 -20.84 -1.75 19.11
CA GLN A 77 -21.31 -2.80 18.20
C GLN A 77 -20.65 -2.67 16.84
N ARG A 78 -20.55 -1.45 16.32
CA ARG A 78 -19.82 -1.10 15.09
C ARG A 78 -18.35 -1.50 15.19
N VAL A 79 -17.69 -1.14 16.30
CA VAL A 79 -16.29 -1.54 16.57
C VAL A 79 -16.11 -3.06 16.51
N ARG A 80 -17.01 -3.84 17.12
CA ARG A 80 -16.94 -5.31 17.08
C ARG A 80 -17.09 -5.85 15.66
N GLN A 81 -18.02 -5.31 14.88
CA GLN A 81 -18.22 -5.70 13.47
C GLN A 81 -16.98 -5.36 12.62
N GLY A 82 -16.44 -4.15 12.76
CA GLY A 82 -15.22 -3.74 12.07
C GLY A 82 -14.03 -4.65 12.39
N ARG A 83 -13.84 -5.01 13.67
CA ARG A 83 -12.79 -5.98 14.09
C ARG A 83 -13.02 -7.36 13.49
N ALA A 84 -14.26 -7.84 13.43
CA ALA A 84 -14.56 -9.15 12.84
C ALA A 84 -14.19 -9.18 11.34
N VAL A 85 -14.57 -8.14 10.59
CA VAL A 85 -14.21 -8.02 9.16
C VAL A 85 -12.71 -7.92 8.98
N LEU A 86 -12.03 -7.05 9.75
CA LEU A 86 -10.59 -6.88 9.65
C LEU A 86 -9.85 -8.19 9.95
N ASN A 87 -10.24 -8.90 11.01
CA ASN A 87 -9.65 -10.19 11.37
C ASN A 87 -9.84 -11.23 10.26
N ALA A 88 -11.02 -11.29 9.65
CA ALA A 88 -11.28 -12.19 8.53
C ALA A 88 -10.38 -11.88 7.32
N LEU A 89 -10.15 -10.60 7.00
CA LEU A 89 -9.20 -10.19 5.96
C LEU A 89 -7.77 -10.63 6.30
N VAL A 90 -7.31 -10.31 7.51
CA VAL A 90 -5.93 -10.59 7.99
C VAL A 90 -5.62 -12.08 8.08
N GLN A 91 -6.61 -12.94 8.36
CA GLN A 91 -6.43 -14.40 8.39
C GLN A 91 -5.89 -14.96 7.06
N ASN A 92 -6.18 -14.31 5.94
CA ASN A 92 -5.68 -14.70 4.61
C ASN A 92 -4.17 -14.44 4.42
N ARG A 93 -3.46 -13.90 5.43
CA ARG A 93 -1.99 -13.74 5.40
C ARG A 93 -1.25 -15.07 5.39
N LEU A 94 -1.84 -16.13 5.96
CA LEU A 94 -1.17 -17.43 6.10
C LEU A 94 -0.82 -18.04 4.74
N ALA A 95 -1.71 -17.90 3.75
CA ALA A 95 -1.46 -18.36 2.38
C ALA A 95 -0.30 -17.59 1.71
N VAL A 96 -0.14 -16.30 2.02
CA VAL A 96 0.98 -15.49 1.54
C VAL A 96 2.28 -15.93 2.21
N GLU A 97 2.25 -16.15 3.53
CA GLU A 97 3.41 -16.62 4.29
C GLU A 97 3.88 -18.00 3.83
N GLU A 98 2.96 -18.91 3.51
CA GLU A 98 3.28 -20.22 2.96
C GLU A 98 3.97 -20.10 1.58
N LYS A 99 3.40 -19.29 0.68
CA LYS A 99 3.88 -19.14 -0.70
C LYS A 99 5.17 -18.33 -0.82
N PHE A 100 5.29 -17.25 -0.06
CA PHE A 100 6.36 -16.25 -0.20
C PHE A 100 7.34 -16.23 0.98
N ARG A 101 7.08 -17.00 2.05
CA ARG A 101 7.86 -17.01 3.30
C ARG A 101 7.91 -15.68 4.05
N THR A 102 7.05 -14.75 3.67
CA THR A 102 6.85 -13.46 4.33
C THR A 102 5.45 -12.95 4.02
N TRP A 103 4.92 -12.12 4.92
CA TRP A 103 3.70 -11.34 4.74
C TRP A 103 3.97 -9.84 4.90
N ARG A 104 5.24 -9.44 5.06
CA ARG A 104 5.61 -8.06 5.35
C ARG A 104 5.63 -7.22 4.07
N PRO A 105 4.89 -6.10 3.99
CA PRO A 105 4.82 -5.30 2.77
C PRO A 105 6.17 -4.79 2.26
N ALA A 106 7.10 -4.47 3.17
CA ALA A 106 8.45 -4.02 2.81
C ALA A 106 9.25 -5.07 2.01
N ASP A 107 9.11 -6.37 2.32
CA ASP A 107 9.80 -7.43 1.60
C ASP A 107 9.30 -7.54 0.15
N PHE A 108 7.99 -7.35 -0.06
CA PHE A 108 7.40 -7.28 -1.40
C PHE A 108 7.88 -6.04 -2.16
N ALA A 109 7.97 -4.89 -1.49
CA ALA A 109 8.50 -3.65 -2.08
C ALA A 109 9.94 -3.83 -2.57
N ASP A 110 10.79 -4.44 -1.74
CA ASP A 110 12.19 -4.70 -2.06
C ASP A 110 12.34 -5.71 -3.20
N ALA A 111 11.51 -6.75 -3.20
CA ALA A 111 11.50 -7.72 -4.29
C ALA A 111 11.08 -7.03 -5.61
N LEU A 112 9.97 -6.28 -5.61
CA LEU A 112 9.51 -5.48 -6.76
C LEU A 112 10.58 -4.53 -7.30
N ARG A 113 11.34 -3.87 -6.42
CA ARG A 113 12.42 -2.95 -6.80
C ARG A 113 13.57 -3.65 -7.52
N ARG A 114 13.89 -4.90 -7.16
CA ARG A 114 14.99 -5.67 -7.75
C ARG A 114 14.64 -6.30 -9.09
N TRP A 115 13.35 -6.34 -9.48
CA TRP A 115 12.93 -6.98 -10.72
C TRP A 115 13.13 -6.12 -11.97
N PRO A 116 13.82 -6.63 -13.01
CA PRO A 116 13.98 -5.92 -14.27
C PRO A 116 12.63 -5.62 -14.95
N PRO A 117 12.50 -4.51 -15.72
CA PRO A 117 11.28 -4.17 -16.45
C PRO A 117 10.70 -5.32 -17.31
N ALA A 118 11.56 -6.09 -17.96
CA ALA A 118 11.19 -7.21 -18.82
C ALA A 118 10.48 -8.36 -18.06
N GLN A 119 10.71 -8.50 -16.76
CA GLN A 119 10.14 -9.58 -15.93
C GLN A 119 8.92 -9.14 -15.13
N ARG A 120 8.52 -7.86 -15.23
CA ARG A 120 7.39 -7.32 -14.46
C ARG A 120 6.08 -8.02 -14.77
N LYS A 121 5.87 -8.54 -15.99
CA LYS A 121 4.66 -9.30 -16.34
C LYS A 121 4.54 -10.57 -15.51
N THR A 122 5.59 -11.41 -15.51
CA THR A 122 5.65 -12.65 -14.71
C THR A 122 5.51 -12.37 -13.22
N LEU A 123 6.10 -11.26 -12.74
CA LEU A 123 5.94 -10.85 -11.35
C LEU A 123 4.49 -10.51 -11.00
N ARG A 124 3.81 -9.73 -11.86
CA ARG A 124 2.38 -9.41 -11.69
C ARG A 124 1.54 -10.68 -11.63
N GLU A 125 1.78 -11.64 -12.52
CA GLU A 125 1.09 -12.94 -12.52
C GLU A 125 1.33 -13.72 -11.22
N LYS A 126 2.55 -13.71 -10.68
CA LYS A 126 2.86 -14.37 -9.39
C LYS A 126 2.19 -13.71 -8.18
N MET A 127 2.04 -12.38 -8.26
CA MET A 127 1.41 -11.54 -7.24
C MET A 127 -0.10 -11.40 -7.45
N ASP A 128 -0.68 -12.09 -8.43
CA ASP A 128 -2.11 -12.05 -8.65
C ASP A 128 -2.86 -12.52 -7.40
N GLY A 129 -3.90 -11.79 -7.03
CA GLY A 129 -4.63 -11.98 -5.77
C GLY A 129 -3.89 -11.53 -4.50
N VAL A 130 -2.64 -11.08 -4.55
CA VAL A 130 -1.95 -10.54 -3.36
C VAL A 130 -2.45 -9.12 -3.09
N ALA A 131 -2.82 -8.86 -1.83
CA ALA A 131 -3.39 -7.59 -1.41
C ALA A 131 -2.76 -7.07 -0.11
N LEU A 132 -2.75 -5.75 0.08
CA LEU A 132 -2.36 -5.10 1.33
C LEU A 132 -3.59 -4.80 2.19
N ILE A 133 -3.57 -5.25 3.44
CA ILE A 133 -4.54 -4.88 4.48
C ILE A 133 -3.85 -3.99 5.51
N LEU A 134 -4.36 -2.76 5.66
CA LEU A 134 -3.91 -1.84 6.70
C LEU A 134 -4.58 -2.16 8.03
N LEU A 135 -3.83 -1.98 9.11
CA LEU A 135 -4.28 -2.16 10.48
C LEU A 135 -4.57 -0.79 11.12
N PRO A 136 -5.22 -0.72 12.29
CA PRO A 136 -5.43 0.55 12.98
C PRO A 136 -4.14 1.37 13.15
N ASP A 137 -3.03 0.71 13.47
CA ASP A 137 -1.72 1.33 13.70
C ASP A 137 -1.09 1.92 12.42
N SER A 138 -1.59 1.56 11.24
CA SER A 138 -1.21 2.19 9.96
C SER A 138 -1.54 3.67 9.93
N PHE A 139 -2.43 4.14 10.81
CA PHE A 139 -2.89 5.52 10.86
C PHE A 139 -2.54 6.15 12.22
N PRO A 140 -1.75 7.23 12.24
CA PRO A 140 -1.41 7.92 13.49
C PRO A 140 -2.61 8.66 14.11
N ASP A 141 -3.66 8.91 13.32
CA ASP A 141 -4.87 9.64 13.73
C ASP A 141 -6.08 9.11 12.93
N LYS A 142 -7.22 8.95 13.60
CA LYS A 142 -8.48 8.46 12.99
C LYS A 142 -9.01 9.36 11.87
N LYS A 143 -8.62 10.64 11.83
CA LYS A 143 -9.02 11.57 10.74
C LYS A 143 -8.52 11.16 9.35
N TYR A 144 -7.52 10.29 9.25
CA TYR A 144 -7.02 9.79 7.97
C TYR A 144 -7.81 8.60 7.42
N VAL A 145 -8.80 8.11 8.19
CA VAL A 145 -9.69 7.00 7.84
C VAL A 145 -11.15 7.44 7.71
N MET A 146 -11.55 8.44 8.51
CA MET A 146 -12.89 9.02 8.54
C MET A 146 -13.14 10.03 7.43
#